data_AF-A0A956DHN7-F1
#
_entry.id   AF-A0A956DHN7-F1
#
_cell.length_a   1.000
_cell.length_b   1.000
_cell.length_c   1.000
_cell.angle_alpha   90.00
_cell.angle_beta   90.00
_cell.angle_gamma   90.00
#
_symmetry.space_group_name_H-M   'P 1'
#
loop_
_entity.id
_entity.type
_entity.pdbx_description
1 polymer ?
#
loop_
_entity_poly.entity_id
_entity_poly.type
_entity_poly.pdbx_seq_one_letter_code
_entity_poly.pdbx_strand_id
1 'polypeptide(L)'
;YPAPYPSPGAYPMPTPRPRLTRVRFREGMEVRPHGRLIERRLSFLLWPGLGVFAVSYTLGALLVIDSDDALAAIPFLGPLLWQARDGTSADLEYTIPAALFQVVGVLAFALGVKKRRYLEVWRVGDEPVPGPVTRREVAVLPNLHRHGGGISLIVR
;
A
#
# COMPACT_ATOMS: atom_id res chain seq x y z
N TYR A 1 11.71 -32.65 66.63
CA TYR A 1 10.78 -32.65 65.47
C TYR A 1 11.45 -31.90 64.32
N PRO A 2 11.75 -32.54 63.18
CA PRO A 2 12.29 -31.83 62.02
C PRO A 2 11.19 -31.02 61.32
N ALA A 3 11.55 -29.83 60.80
CA ALA A 3 10.64 -28.89 60.17
C ALA A 3 10.10 -29.40 58.81
N PRO A 4 8.88 -28.99 58.39
CA PRO A 4 8.29 -29.44 57.13
C PRO A 4 9.03 -28.85 55.92
N TYR A 5 9.24 -29.66 54.88
CA TYR A 5 9.82 -29.22 53.61
C TYR A 5 8.88 -28.22 52.89
N PRO A 6 9.42 -27.17 52.24
CA PRO A 6 8.61 -26.23 51.47
C PRO A 6 8.01 -26.94 50.23
N SER A 7 6.69 -26.84 50.10
CA SER A 7 5.95 -27.25 48.90
C SER A 7 6.46 -26.46 47.68
N PRO A 8 6.68 -27.11 46.51
CA PRO A 8 7.09 -26.40 45.30
C PRO A 8 6.01 -25.40 44.92
N GLY A 9 6.34 -24.11 45.04
CA GLY A 9 5.44 -23.01 44.78
C GLY A 9 4.79 -23.11 43.41
N ALA A 10 3.49 -22.81 43.37
CA ALA A 10 2.74 -22.66 42.13
C ALA A 10 3.51 -21.75 41.16
N TYR A 11 3.86 -22.27 39.99
CA TYR A 11 4.42 -21.46 38.92
C TYR A 11 3.41 -20.37 38.53
N PRO A 12 3.82 -19.09 38.43
CA PRO A 12 2.90 -18.05 37.99
C PRO A 12 2.40 -18.38 36.59
N MET A 13 1.08 -18.54 36.45
CA MET A 13 0.47 -18.72 35.14
C MET A 13 0.75 -17.48 34.27
N PRO A 14 1.16 -17.64 33.00
CA PRO A 14 1.38 -16.51 32.12
C PRO A 14 0.08 -15.74 31.92
N THR A 15 0.08 -14.48 32.34
CA THR A 15 -1.05 -13.58 32.10
C THR A 15 -1.18 -13.28 30.61
N PRO A 16 -2.40 -13.36 30.04
CA PRO A 16 -2.62 -13.10 28.62
C PRO A 16 -2.26 -11.63 28.31
N ARG A 17 -1.36 -11.45 27.33
CA ARG A 17 -0.91 -10.12 26.89
C ARG A 17 -1.82 -9.58 25.78
N PRO A 18 -2.11 -8.27 25.77
CA PRO A 18 -2.86 -7.66 24.69
C PRO A 18 -2.13 -7.78 23.35
N ARG A 19 -2.83 -8.27 22.32
CA ARG A 19 -2.34 -8.44 20.95
C ARG A 19 -3.16 -7.57 20.01
N LEU A 20 -2.46 -6.85 19.13
CA LEU A 20 -3.09 -6.10 18.06
C LEU A 20 -3.52 -7.07 16.95
N THR A 21 -4.84 -7.20 16.74
CA THR A 21 -5.39 -8.01 15.65
C THR A 21 -5.82 -7.08 14.52
N ARG A 22 -5.39 -7.39 13.29
CA ARG A 22 -5.73 -6.64 12.08
C ARG A 22 -6.64 -7.49 11.20
N VAL A 23 -7.86 -7.02 10.96
CA VAL A 23 -8.80 -7.67 10.04
C VAL A 23 -9.05 -6.74 8.86
N ARG A 24 -9.05 -7.27 7.64
CA ARG A 24 -9.36 -6.46 6.46
C ARG A 24 -10.82 -6.03 6.52
N PHE A 25 -11.08 -4.72 6.48
CA PHE A 25 -12.44 -4.20 6.51
C PHE A 25 -13.13 -4.45 5.17
N ARG A 26 -14.40 -4.86 5.21
CA ARG A 26 -15.32 -4.97 4.08
C ARG A 26 -16.59 -4.22 4.48
N GLU A 27 -17.17 -3.51 3.54
CA GLU A 27 -18.41 -2.78 3.77
C GLU A 27 -19.51 -3.77 4.17
N GLY A 28 -20.27 -3.44 5.22
CA GLY A 28 -21.25 -4.35 5.85
C GLY A 28 -20.73 -5.20 7.01
N MET A 29 -19.43 -5.16 7.36
CA MET A 29 -18.97 -5.77 8.61
C MET A 29 -19.31 -4.93 9.83
N GLU A 30 -19.75 -5.60 10.90
CA GLU A 30 -19.93 -4.98 12.20
C GLU A 30 -18.59 -4.45 12.74
N VAL A 31 -18.58 -3.16 13.08
CA VAL A 31 -17.42 -2.51 13.69
C VAL A 31 -17.36 -2.92 15.16
N ARG A 32 -16.40 -3.80 15.51
CA ARG A 32 -16.22 -4.24 16.90
C ARG A 32 -15.96 -3.05 17.83
N PRO A 33 -16.45 -3.08 19.08
CA PRO A 33 -16.16 -2.03 20.06
C PRO A 33 -14.65 -1.85 20.25
N HIS A 34 -14.21 -0.60 20.38
CA HIS A 34 -12.80 -0.19 20.43
C HIS A 34 -11.98 -0.45 19.16
N GLY A 35 -12.63 -0.79 18.04
CA GLY A 35 -11.97 -0.96 16.74
C GLY A 35 -11.59 0.38 16.11
N ARG A 36 -10.33 0.50 15.69
CA ARG A 36 -9.85 1.64 14.90
C ARG A 36 -9.84 1.29 13.42
N LEU A 37 -10.52 2.09 12.61
CA LEU A 37 -10.39 2.00 11.16
C LEU A 37 -9.08 2.66 10.71
N ILE A 38 -8.27 1.92 9.96
CA ILE A 38 -7.05 2.44 9.35
C ILE A 38 -7.13 2.26 7.84
N GLU A 39 -6.91 3.36 7.12
CA GLU A 39 -6.66 3.33 5.69
C GLU A 39 -5.15 3.22 5.43
N ARG A 40 -4.75 2.21 4.66
CA ARG A 40 -3.40 2.09 4.12
C ARG A 40 -3.44 2.21 2.61
N ARG A 41 -2.54 3.03 2.07
CA ARG A 41 -2.26 3.12 0.63
C ARG A 41 -0.88 2.54 0.38
N LEU A 42 -0.67 1.94 -0.78
CA LEU A 42 0.64 1.48 -1.21
C LEU A 42 1.38 2.66 -1.84
N SER A 43 1.68 3.69 -1.05
CA SER A 43 2.27 4.94 -1.54
C SER A 43 3.63 4.72 -2.22
N PHE A 44 4.32 3.62 -1.85
CA PHE A 44 5.56 3.19 -2.49
C PHE A 44 5.37 2.63 -3.90
N LEU A 45 4.15 2.24 -4.30
CA LEU A 45 3.83 1.95 -5.72
C LEU A 45 3.26 3.18 -6.43
N LEU A 46 2.59 4.08 -5.69
CA LEU A 46 1.90 5.23 -6.27
C LEU A 46 2.88 6.17 -6.98
N TRP A 47 3.88 6.70 -6.27
CA TRP A 47 4.80 7.68 -6.85
C TRP A 47 5.74 7.08 -7.90
N PRO A 48 6.34 5.89 -7.66
CA PRO A 48 7.18 5.27 -8.69
C PRO A 48 6.37 4.84 -9.91
N GLY A 49 5.16 4.30 -9.74
CA GLY A 49 4.29 3.93 -10.85
C GLY A 49 3.91 5.12 -11.73
N LEU A 50 3.53 6.24 -11.09
CA LEU A 50 3.26 7.49 -11.80
C LEU A 50 4.51 8.00 -12.55
N GLY A 51 5.67 7.96 -11.90
CA GLY A 51 6.93 8.38 -12.51
C GLY A 51 7.32 7.54 -13.72
N VAL A 52 7.26 6.22 -13.61
CA VAL A 52 7.56 5.30 -14.72
C VAL A 52 6.61 5.54 -15.89
N PHE A 53 5.31 5.68 -15.63
CA PHE A 53 4.34 5.99 -16.68
C PHE A 53 4.60 7.34 -17.34
N ALA A 54 4.74 8.40 -16.54
CA ALA A 54 4.92 9.76 -17.06
C ALA A 54 6.19 9.87 -17.90
N VAL A 55 7.32 9.35 -17.40
CA VAL A 55 8.61 9.39 -18.11
C VAL A 55 8.54 8.61 -19.42
N SER A 56 8.04 7.37 -19.38
CA SER A 56 7.94 6.53 -20.59
C SER A 56 6.95 7.09 -21.62
N TYR A 57 5.87 7.72 -21.19
CA TYR A 57 4.94 8.42 -22.06
C TYR A 57 5.57 9.68 -22.68
N THR A 58 6.22 10.53 -21.87
CA THR A 58 6.86 11.74 -22.40
C THR A 58 8.00 11.42 -23.36
N LEU A 59 8.81 10.39 -23.09
CA LEU A 59 9.88 9.97 -24.00
C LEU A 59 9.29 9.44 -25.32
N GLY A 60 8.24 8.61 -25.25
CA GLY A 60 7.56 8.14 -26.44
C GLY A 60 6.94 9.27 -27.27
N ALA A 61 6.32 10.24 -26.59
CA ALA A 61 5.74 11.41 -27.26
C ALA A 61 6.83 12.27 -27.92
N LEU A 62 7.93 12.57 -27.22
CA LEU A 62 9.05 13.38 -27.75
C LEU A 62 9.68 12.78 -29.01
N LEU A 63 9.78 11.45 -29.09
CA LEU A 63 10.33 10.77 -30.26
C LEU A 63 9.45 10.88 -31.51
N VAL A 64 8.19 11.27 -31.36
CA VAL A 64 7.20 11.34 -32.46
C VAL A 64 6.80 12.78 -32.79
N ILE A 65 7.14 13.77 -31.96
CA ILE A 65 6.77 15.18 -32.19
C ILE A 65 7.11 15.69 -33.59
N ASP A 66 8.18 15.20 -34.22
CA ASP A 66 8.59 15.63 -35.55
C ASP A 66 7.79 14.99 -36.72
N SER A 67 6.91 14.01 -36.44
CA SER A 67 6.25 13.21 -37.48
C SER A 67 4.80 13.60 -37.82
N ASP A 68 4.26 14.68 -37.23
CA ASP A 68 2.84 15.10 -37.34
C ASP A 68 1.81 14.00 -36.96
N ASP A 69 2.27 12.84 -36.46
CA ASP A 69 1.42 11.69 -36.27
C ASP A 69 0.85 11.66 -34.85
N ALA A 70 -0.30 12.31 -34.69
CA ALA A 70 -1.07 12.38 -33.43
C ALA A 70 -1.39 10.99 -32.85
N LEU A 71 -1.33 9.93 -33.67
CA LEU A 71 -1.57 8.55 -33.26
C LEU A 71 -0.52 8.03 -32.27
N ALA A 72 0.73 8.49 -32.30
CA ALA A 72 1.71 7.99 -31.32
C ALA A 72 1.65 8.70 -29.96
N ALA A 73 0.89 9.80 -29.85
CA ALA A 73 0.56 10.41 -28.57
C ALA A 73 -0.51 9.62 -27.79
N ILE A 74 -1.07 8.55 -28.37
CA ILE A 74 -2.02 7.69 -27.67
C ILE A 74 -1.25 6.89 -26.61
N PRO A 75 -1.61 6.95 -25.31
CA PRO A 75 -0.93 6.15 -24.30
C PRO A 75 -1.11 4.65 -24.57
N PHE A 76 -0.08 3.87 -24.27
CA PHE A 76 0.06 2.41 -24.47
C PHE A 76 0.09 1.94 -25.92
N LEU A 77 -0.82 2.44 -26.75
CA LEU A 77 -0.98 2.02 -28.14
C LEU A 77 -0.14 2.86 -29.09
N GLY A 78 0.17 4.11 -28.75
CA GLY A 78 0.89 5.03 -29.62
C GLY A 78 2.24 4.50 -30.10
N PRO A 79 3.12 3.98 -29.22
CA PRO A 79 4.39 3.38 -29.64
C PRO A 79 4.21 2.19 -30.58
N LEU A 80 3.15 1.39 -30.39
CA LEU A 80 2.86 0.21 -31.20
C LEU A 80 2.24 0.59 -32.55
N LEU A 81 1.38 1.61 -32.57
CA LEU A 81 0.76 2.13 -33.79
C LEU A 81 1.80 2.81 -34.68
N TRP A 82 2.68 3.61 -34.08
CA TRP A 82 3.82 4.19 -34.78
C TRP A 82 4.77 3.09 -35.31
N GLN A 83 5.10 2.09 -34.49
CA GLN A 83 5.92 0.96 -34.92
C GLN A 83 5.32 0.21 -36.13
N ALA A 84 4.00 0.05 -36.16
CA ALA A 84 3.30 -0.65 -37.22
C ALA A 84 3.21 0.15 -38.52
N ARG A 85 3.28 1.49 -38.44
CA ARG A 85 3.14 2.38 -39.59
C ARG A 85 4.49 2.80 -40.18
N ASP A 86 5.39 3.27 -39.31
CA ASP A 86 6.62 3.96 -39.70
C ASP A 86 7.88 3.33 -39.08
N GLY A 87 7.72 2.38 -38.16
CA GLY A 87 8.83 1.79 -37.42
C GLY A 87 9.64 0.77 -38.22
N THR A 88 10.95 0.81 -38.05
CA THR A 88 11.89 -0.18 -38.58
C THR A 88 12.10 -1.32 -37.59
N SER A 89 12.78 -2.39 -38.03
CA SER A 89 13.08 -3.53 -37.14
C SER A 89 13.98 -3.16 -35.95
N ALA A 90 14.79 -2.11 -36.07
CA ALA A 90 15.62 -1.60 -34.98
C ALA A 90 14.78 -0.88 -33.90
N ASP A 91 13.67 -0.27 -34.31
CA ASP A 91 12.82 0.50 -33.40
C ASP A 91 11.98 -0.39 -32.47
N LEU A 92 11.79 -1.66 -32.82
CA LEU A 92 11.12 -2.67 -31.99
C LEU A 92 11.78 -2.82 -30.61
N GLU A 93 13.10 -2.66 -30.55
CA GLU A 93 13.86 -2.72 -29.30
C GLU A 93 13.48 -1.61 -28.32
N TYR A 94 12.91 -0.51 -28.82
CA TYR A 94 12.51 0.65 -28.01
C TYR A 94 10.99 0.74 -27.81
N THR A 95 10.20 0.44 -28.84
CA THR A 95 8.73 0.59 -28.81
C THR A 95 8.06 -0.45 -27.92
N ILE A 96 8.53 -1.69 -27.91
CA ILE A 96 7.99 -2.75 -27.03
C ILE A 96 8.25 -2.42 -25.55
N PRO A 97 9.50 -2.14 -25.11
CA PRO A 97 9.75 -1.75 -23.72
C PRO A 97 9.01 -0.47 -23.33
N ALA A 98 8.91 0.53 -24.22
CA ALA A 98 8.18 1.76 -23.92
C ALA A 98 6.71 1.47 -23.61
N ALA A 99 6.02 0.67 -24.44
CA ALA A 99 4.64 0.26 -24.18
C ALA A 99 4.51 -0.53 -22.87
N LEU A 100 5.42 -1.47 -22.61
CA LEU A 100 5.43 -2.25 -21.37
C LEU A 100 5.63 -1.38 -20.13
N PHE A 101 6.57 -0.43 -20.16
CA PHE A 101 6.81 0.49 -19.04
C PHE A 101 5.61 1.39 -18.76
N GLN A 102 4.93 1.86 -19.81
CA GLN A 102 3.69 2.62 -19.63
C GLN A 102 2.63 1.78 -18.92
N VAL A 103 2.40 0.52 -19.37
CA VAL A 103 1.43 -0.39 -18.75
C VAL A 103 1.81 -0.71 -17.30
N VAL A 104 3.06 -1.06 -17.04
CA VAL A 104 3.57 -1.37 -15.69
C VAL A 104 3.45 -0.15 -14.77
N GLY A 105 3.78 1.04 -15.27
CA GLY A 105 3.65 2.29 -14.52
C GLY A 105 2.20 2.55 -14.10
N VAL A 106 1.25 2.42 -15.03
CA VAL A 106 -0.18 2.60 -14.72
C VAL A 106 -0.71 1.52 -13.78
N LEU A 107 -0.32 0.25 -13.94
CA LEU A 107 -0.71 -0.81 -13.01
C LEU A 107 -0.17 -0.54 -11.60
N ALA A 108 1.10 -0.17 -11.48
CA ALA A 108 1.70 0.18 -10.20
C ALA A 108 1.00 1.39 -9.57
N PHE A 109 0.73 2.44 -10.36
CA PHE A 109 -0.02 3.61 -9.91
C PHE A 109 -1.42 3.23 -9.43
N ALA A 110 -2.19 2.46 -10.21
CA ALA A 110 -3.53 2.01 -9.86
C ALA A 110 -3.55 1.18 -8.57
N LEU A 111 -2.57 0.28 -8.39
CA LEU A 111 -2.39 -0.46 -7.15
C LEU A 111 -2.01 0.45 -5.97
N GLY A 112 -1.24 1.50 -6.22
CA GLY A 112 -0.87 2.53 -5.26
C GLY A 112 -2.06 3.37 -4.79
N VAL A 113 -2.94 3.74 -5.73
CA VAL A 113 -4.16 4.54 -5.47
C VAL A 113 -5.18 3.73 -4.67
N LYS A 114 -5.27 2.42 -4.91
CA LYS A 114 -6.23 1.54 -4.24
C LYS A 114 -6.02 1.53 -2.73
N LYS A 115 -6.95 2.17 -2.02
CA LYS A 115 -7.00 2.16 -0.55
C LYS A 115 -7.33 0.76 -0.05
N ARG A 116 -6.58 0.30 0.96
CA ARG A 116 -6.91 -0.90 1.74
C ARG A 116 -7.33 -0.46 3.13
N ARG A 117 -8.58 -0.76 3.49
CA ARG A 117 -9.13 -0.48 4.83
C ARG A 117 -8.94 -1.68 5.74
N TYR A 118 -8.46 -1.44 6.95
CA TYR A 118 -8.26 -2.45 7.98
C TYR A 118 -8.93 -1.99 9.28
N LEU A 119 -9.50 -2.94 10.01
CA LEU A 119 -9.95 -2.74 11.38
C LEU A 119 -8.85 -3.27 12.30
N GLU A 120 -8.32 -2.39 13.14
CA GLU A 120 -7.37 -2.74 14.20
C GLU A 120 -8.11 -2.84 15.53
N VAL A 121 -8.00 -3.99 16.21
CA VAL A 121 -8.62 -4.22 17.52
C VAL A 121 -7.58 -4.83 18.45
N TRP A 122 -7.41 -4.25 19.64
CA TRP A 122 -6.61 -4.84 20.69
C TRP A 122 -7.42 -5.94 21.38
N ARG A 123 -6.82 -7.12 21.56
CA ARG A 123 -7.48 -8.27 22.21
C ARG A 123 -6.61 -8.89 23.27
N VAL A 124 -7.22 -9.34 24.36
CA VAL A 124 -6.60 -10.20 25.38
C VAL A 124 -7.41 -11.49 25.37
N GLY A 125 -6.81 -12.59 24.90
CA GLY A 125 -7.61 -13.77 24.53
C GLY A 125 -8.57 -13.44 23.38
N ASP A 126 -9.87 -13.72 23.57
CA ASP A 126 -10.92 -13.44 22.59
C ASP A 126 -11.67 -12.12 22.84
N GLU A 127 -11.42 -11.46 23.97
CA GLU A 127 -12.12 -10.24 24.34
C GLU A 127 -11.46 -8.99 23.75
N PRO A 128 -12.24 -8.07 23.13
CA PRO A 128 -11.74 -6.77 22.71
C PRO A 128 -11.48 -5.89 23.93
N VAL A 129 -10.28 -5.31 24.00
CA VAL A 129 -9.85 -4.45 25.11
C VAL A 129 -9.56 -3.04 24.57
N PRO A 130 -9.82 -1.96 25.34
CA PRO A 130 -9.36 -0.63 24.96
C PRO A 130 -7.86 -0.65 24.66
N GLY A 131 -7.46 -0.12 23.51
CA GLY A 131 -6.04 0.00 23.18
C GLY A 131 -5.28 0.79 24.26
N PRO A 132 -3.95 0.64 24.37
CA PRO A 132 -3.16 1.38 25.34
C PRO A 132 -3.43 2.88 25.14
N VAL A 133 -4.12 3.49 26.10
CA VAL A 133 -4.50 4.89 26.10
C VAL A 133 -3.22 5.70 26.24
N THR A 134 -2.57 5.95 25.10
CA THR A 134 -1.60 7.04 25.02
C THR A 134 -2.43 8.31 25.02
N ARG A 135 -2.66 8.88 26.21
CA ARG A 135 -3.00 10.29 26.39
C ARG A 135 -1.88 11.14 25.77
N ARG A 136 -1.86 11.25 24.45
CA ARG A 136 -1.18 12.33 23.76
C ARG A 136 -2.22 12.99 22.87
N GLU A 137 -2.53 14.20 23.28
CA GLU A 137 -3.27 15.20 22.54
C GLU A 137 -2.90 15.19 21.07
N VAL A 138 -3.91 15.50 20.27
CA VAL A 138 -3.90 15.87 18.87
C VAL A 138 -2.55 16.47 18.46
N ALA A 139 -1.68 15.65 17.89
CA ALA A 139 -0.56 16.10 17.08
C ALA A 139 -0.70 15.39 15.74
N VAL A 140 -1.01 16.16 14.69
CA VAL A 140 -0.90 15.74 13.30
C VAL A 140 0.58 15.51 13.02
N LEU A 141 1.11 14.38 13.49
CA LEU A 141 2.45 13.96 13.18
C LEU A 141 2.36 13.09 11.93
N PRO A 142 3.04 13.47 10.82
CA PRO A 142 3.24 12.54 9.72
C PRO A 142 4.08 11.37 10.26
N ASN A 143 3.41 10.31 10.70
CA ASN A 143 4.08 9.12 11.19
C ASN A 143 4.67 8.36 9.98
N LEU A 144 5.95 8.64 9.71
CA LEU A 144 6.80 7.84 8.85
C LEU A 144 7.05 6.49 9.57
N HIS A 145 6.18 5.49 9.36
CA HIS A 145 6.51 4.13 9.80
C HIS A 145 7.66 3.59 8.94
N ARG A 146 8.69 3.07 9.61
CA ARG A 146 9.95 2.50 9.05
C ARG A 146 9.76 1.41 7.97
N HIS A 147 8.53 0.96 7.73
CA HIS A 147 8.18 -0.12 6.77
C HIS A 147 6.99 0.20 5.84
N GLY A 148 6.64 1.47 5.62
CA GLY A 148 5.73 1.82 4.53
C GLY A 148 4.85 3.02 4.82
N GLY A 149 5.06 4.09 4.06
CA GLY A 149 4.30 5.34 4.13
C GLY A 149 2.84 5.11 3.76
N GLY A 150 1.97 5.22 4.76
CA GLY A 150 0.52 5.30 4.59
C GLY A 150 0.00 6.50 5.36
N ILE A 151 -0.82 7.31 4.70
CA ILE A 151 -1.55 8.41 5.35
C ILE A 151 -2.80 7.80 5.98
N SER A 152 -2.84 7.70 7.31
CA SER A 152 -4.05 7.31 8.02
C SER A 152 -4.89 8.54 8.32
N LEU A 153 -6.04 8.65 7.67
CA LEU A 153 -7.08 9.61 8.07
C LEU A 153 -7.93 8.95 9.16
N ILE A 154 -7.93 9.54 10.36
CA ILE A 154 -8.90 9.21 11.39
C ILE A 154 -10.08 10.15 11.15
N VAL A 155 -11.16 9.63 10.59
CA VAL A 155 -12.44 10.35 10.52
C VAL A 155 -13.14 10.09 11.84
N ARG A 156 -13.53 11.17 12.52
CA ARG A 156 -14.38 11.13 13.72
C ARG A 156 -15.78 10.67 13.35
#